data_AF-A0A183U0R9-F1
#
_entry.id   AF-A0A183U0R9-F1
#
_cell.length_a   1.000
_cell.length_b   1.000
_cell.length_c   1.000
_cell.angle_alpha   90.00
_cell.angle_beta   90.00
_cell.angle_gamma   90.00
#
_symmetry.space_group_name_H-M   'P 1'
#
loop_
_entity.id
_entity.type
_entity.pdbx_description
1 polymer ?
#
loop_
_entity_poly.entity_id
_entity_poly.type
_entity_poly.pdbx_seq_one_letter_code
_entity_poly.pdbx_strand_id
1 'polypeptide(L)'
;MKEAFEVAEEGFDVRDDEENENLMRQFVDYIKNAKVVNMDELGAHFKLRTEEAVDRLNYFIENGTLTGVIDDRGKFIYITEEELQAVAKFINQRGRVSLNELVEYSNKLISLESRA
;
A
#
# COMPACT_ATOMS: atom_id res chain seq x y z
N MET A 1 -36.93 -2.06 -20.97
CA MET A 1 -36.94 -1.37 -19.66
C MET A 1 -37.32 -2.39 -18.60
N LYS A 2 -36.61 -2.33 -17.46
CA LYS A 2 -36.94 -2.93 -16.16
C LYS A 2 -36.81 -4.48 -16.12
N GLU A 3 -35.98 -5.10 -15.29
CA GLU A 3 -35.37 -4.69 -14.02
C GLU A 3 -33.98 -5.27 -13.86
N ALA A 4 -33.08 -4.44 -13.33
CA ALA A 4 -31.78 -4.85 -12.84
C ALA A 4 -32.01 -5.70 -11.58
N PHE A 5 -31.57 -6.95 -11.60
CA PHE A 5 -31.41 -7.71 -10.38
C PHE A 5 -30.07 -7.29 -9.76
N GLU A 6 -30.18 -6.37 -8.80
CA GLU A 6 -29.21 -6.21 -7.72
C GLU A 6 -29.06 -7.56 -7.01
N VAL A 7 -27.83 -8.07 -6.98
CA VAL A 7 -27.38 -8.94 -5.91
C VAL A 7 -26.12 -8.29 -5.36
N ALA A 8 -26.32 -7.27 -4.53
CA ALA A 8 -25.32 -6.87 -3.55
C ALA A 8 -25.38 -7.91 -2.42
N GLU A 9 -24.68 -9.02 -2.59
CA GLU A 9 -24.47 -9.98 -1.51
C GLU A 9 -23.38 -9.42 -0.59
N GLU A 10 -23.80 -8.54 0.33
CA GLU A 10 -23.15 -8.39 1.63
C GLU A 10 -23.33 -9.72 2.39
N GLY A 11 -22.41 -10.65 2.14
CA GLY A 11 -22.17 -11.80 2.99
C GLY A 11 -20.78 -11.65 3.56
N PHE A 12 -20.67 -11.21 4.81
CA PHE A 12 -19.46 -11.45 5.60
C PHE A 12 -19.45 -12.95 5.90
N ASP A 13 -19.02 -13.72 4.91
CA ASP A 13 -18.82 -15.16 5.03
C ASP A 13 -17.84 -15.35 6.19
N VAL A 14 -18.27 -16.13 7.20
CA VAL A 14 -17.42 -16.47 8.34
C VAL A 14 -16.36 -17.43 7.80
N ARG A 15 -15.36 -16.86 7.13
CA ARG A 15 -14.15 -17.56 6.72
C ARG A 15 -13.46 -18.04 7.99
N ASP A 16 -12.88 -19.22 7.92
CA ASP A 16 -12.08 -19.77 9.02
C ASP A 16 -10.98 -18.76 9.39
N ASP A 17 -10.65 -18.64 10.67
CA ASP A 17 -9.70 -17.63 11.18
C ASP A 17 -8.35 -17.77 10.43
N GLU A 18 -7.95 -19.00 10.11
CA GLU A 18 -6.75 -19.31 9.32
C GLU A 18 -6.81 -18.78 7.88
N GLU A 19 -7.96 -18.87 7.21
CA GLU A 19 -8.13 -18.36 5.84
C GLU A 19 -8.05 -16.84 5.81
N ASN A 20 -8.63 -16.18 6.81
CA ASN A 20 -8.59 -14.73 6.92
C ASN A 20 -7.15 -14.24 7.21
N GLU A 21 -6.43 -14.91 8.12
CA GLU A 21 -5.01 -14.63 8.36
C GLU A 21 -4.16 -14.81 7.10
N ASN A 22 -4.42 -15.85 6.30
CA ASN A 22 -3.69 -16.09 5.06
C ASN A 22 -3.91 -14.96 4.04
N LEU A 23 -5.16 -14.49 3.91
CA LEU A 23 -5.49 -13.35 3.04
C LEU A 23 -4.82 -12.05 3.50
N MET A 24 -4.75 -11.80 4.82
CA MET A 24 -4.02 -10.66 5.38
C MET A 24 -2.54 -10.69 4.98
N ARG A 25 -1.89 -11.84 5.12
CA ARG A 25 -0.48 -12.02 4.76
C ARG A 25 -0.26 -11.81 3.27
N GLN A 26 -1.08 -12.44 2.42
CA GLN A 26 -1.00 -12.28 0.96
C GLN A 26 -1.20 -10.83 0.52
N PHE A 27 -2.10 -10.08 1.17
CA PHE A 27 -2.31 -8.66 0.90
C PHE A 27 -1.04 -7.84 1.14
N VAL A 28 -0.40 -8.04 2.30
CA VAL A 28 0.84 -7.36 2.66
C VAL A 28 1.97 -7.77 1.71
N ASP A 29 2.12 -9.06 1.44
CA ASP A 29 3.19 -9.59 0.57
C ASP A 29 3.07 -9.07 -0.86
N TYR A 30 1.85 -9.02 -1.39
CA TYR A 30 1.57 -8.45 -2.71
C TYR A 30 2.08 -7.00 -2.80
N ILE A 31 1.74 -6.16 -1.81
CA ILE A 31 2.16 -4.76 -1.77
C ILE A 31 3.68 -4.63 -1.67
N LYS A 32 4.31 -5.41 -0.78
CA LYS A 32 5.76 -5.38 -0.56
C LYS A 32 6.53 -5.77 -1.83
N ASN A 33 6.05 -6.78 -2.56
CA ASN A 33 6.69 -7.28 -3.78
C ASN A 33 6.46 -6.34 -4.96
N ALA A 34 5.23 -5.87 -5.16
CA ALA A 34 4.88 -4.99 -6.26
C ALA A 34 5.54 -3.60 -6.15
N LYS A 35 5.81 -3.14 -4.92
CA LYS A 35 6.42 -1.85 -4.56
C LYS A 35 5.56 -0.63 -4.90
N VAL A 36 4.97 -0.58 -6.09
CA VAL A 36 4.02 0.44 -6.55
C VAL A 36 2.71 -0.24 -6.88
N VAL A 37 1.62 0.20 -6.26
CA VAL A 37 0.30 -0.45 -6.37
C VAL A 37 -0.77 0.60 -6.67
N ASN A 38 -1.61 0.35 -7.67
CA ASN A 38 -2.83 1.11 -7.90
C ASN A 38 -3.96 0.55 -7.01
N MET A 39 -4.71 1.42 -6.32
CA MET A 39 -5.74 0.97 -5.38
C MET A 39 -6.92 0.25 -6.04
N ASP A 40 -7.29 0.62 -7.27
CA ASP A 40 -8.35 -0.08 -8.02
C ASP A 40 -7.89 -1.49 -8.42
N GLU A 41 -6.64 -1.62 -8.88
CA GLU A 41 -6.03 -2.92 -9.20
C GLU A 41 -5.89 -3.80 -7.96
N LEU A 42 -5.51 -3.21 -6.82
CA LEU A 42 -5.43 -3.90 -5.54
C LEU A 42 -6.80 -4.42 -5.10
N GLY A 43 -7.83 -3.58 -5.17
CA GLY A 43 -9.22 -3.96 -4.90
C GLY A 43 -9.65 -5.12 -5.80
N ALA A 44 -9.44 -5.00 -7.12
CA ALA A 44 -9.77 -6.05 -8.07
C ALA A 44 -9.04 -7.38 -7.79
N HIS A 45 -7.75 -7.33 -7.43
CA HIS A 45 -6.95 -8.53 -7.13
C HIS A 45 -7.50 -9.30 -5.93
N PHE A 46 -7.94 -8.59 -4.88
CA PHE A 46 -8.47 -9.19 -3.65
C PHE A 46 -10.00 -9.30 -3.61
N LYS A 47 -10.69 -8.98 -4.72
CA LYS A 47 -12.15 -8.93 -4.84
C LYS A 47 -12.80 -8.01 -3.78
N LEU A 48 -12.19 -6.86 -3.57
CA LEU A 48 -12.63 -5.80 -2.67
C LEU A 48 -13.07 -4.58 -3.48
N ARG A 49 -13.94 -3.75 -2.91
CA ARG A 49 -14.13 -2.39 -3.39
C ARG A 49 -12.85 -1.58 -3.14
N THR A 50 -12.59 -0.56 -3.96
CA THR A 50 -11.41 0.31 -3.79
C THR A 50 -11.35 0.91 -2.39
N GLU A 51 -12.49 1.35 -1.85
CA GLU A 51 -12.59 1.90 -0.48
C GLU A 51 -12.16 0.87 0.59
N GLU A 52 -12.58 -0.40 0.46
CA GLU A 52 -12.19 -1.47 1.38
C GLU A 52 -10.70 -1.82 1.27
N ALA A 53 -10.14 -1.75 0.06
CA ALA A 53 -8.70 -1.95 -0.15
C ALA A 53 -7.89 -0.81 0.50
N VAL A 54 -8.37 0.43 0.42
CA VAL A 54 -7.78 1.59 1.08
C VAL A 54 -7.88 1.47 2.60
N ASP A 55 -9.04 1.08 3.14
CA ASP A 55 -9.22 0.90 4.58
C ASP A 55 -8.29 -0.19 5.13
N ARG A 56 -8.18 -1.32 4.41
CA ARG A 56 -7.26 -2.41 4.77
C ARG A 56 -5.79 -1.98 4.66
N LEU A 57 -5.42 -1.20 3.65
CA LEU A 57 -4.09 -0.61 3.53
C LEU A 57 -3.79 0.30 4.72
N ASN A 58 -4.72 1.21 5.06
CA ASN A 58 -4.57 2.14 6.19
C ASN A 58 -4.41 1.39 7.51
N TYR A 59 -5.17 0.32 7.75
CA TYR A 59 -5.00 -0.53 8.92
C TYR A 59 -3.55 -1.04 9.07
N PHE A 60 -2.93 -1.51 7.98
CA PHE A 60 -1.55 -1.97 7.99
C PHE A 60 -0.50 -0.84 8.10
N ILE A 61 -0.84 0.37 7.66
CA ILE A 61 0.00 1.55 7.86
C ILE A 61 -0.03 1.97 9.34
N GLU A 62 -1.23 2.05 9.93
CA GLU A 62 -1.43 2.47 11.32
C GLU A 62 -0.79 1.50 12.32
N ASN A 63 -0.80 0.20 12.02
CA ASN A 63 -0.15 -0.80 12.86
C ASN A 63 1.36 -0.99 12.57
N GLY A 64 1.91 -0.27 11.57
CA GLY A 64 3.32 -0.28 11.21
C GLY A 64 3.79 -1.49 10.40
N THR A 65 2.88 -2.35 9.93
CA THR A 65 3.23 -3.49 9.05
C THR A 65 3.65 -3.03 7.65
N LEU A 66 3.04 -1.94 7.18
CA LEU A 66 3.36 -1.28 5.92
C LEU A 66 3.75 0.17 6.18
N THR A 67 4.65 0.68 5.36
CA THR A 67 5.06 2.08 5.36
C THR A 67 5.13 2.54 3.92
N GLY A 68 4.76 3.78 3.64
CA GLY A 68 4.68 4.26 2.27
C GLY A 68 3.95 5.56 2.12
N VAL A 69 3.77 5.98 0.87
CA VAL A 69 3.10 7.21 0.50
C VAL A 69 1.98 6.95 -0.50
N ILE A 70 0.89 7.68 -0.36
CA ILE A 70 -0.23 7.68 -1.31
C ILE A 70 -0.13 8.94 -2.16
N ASP A 71 -0.14 8.76 -3.48
CA ASP A 71 -0.23 9.82 -4.47
C ASP A 71 -1.70 10.26 -4.65
N ASP A 72 -1.93 11.50 -5.06
CA ASP A 72 -3.28 12.07 -5.27
C ASP A 72 -4.10 11.32 -6.35
N ARG A 73 -3.41 10.50 -7.15
CA ARG A 73 -3.98 9.64 -8.20
C ARG A 73 -4.36 8.24 -7.71
N GLY A 74 -4.31 7.96 -6.41
CA GLY A 74 -4.66 6.65 -5.84
C GLY A 74 -3.61 5.56 -6.09
N LYS A 75 -2.34 5.96 -6.23
CA LYS A 75 -1.21 5.00 -6.21
C LYS A 75 -0.58 5.00 -4.83
N PHE A 76 -0.34 3.80 -4.30
CA PHE A 76 0.48 3.60 -3.11
C PHE A 76 1.89 3.18 -3.51
N ILE A 77 2.89 3.82 -2.93
CA ILE A 77 4.29 3.42 -3.05
C ILE A 77 4.72 2.90 -1.69
N TYR A 78 4.98 1.60 -1.61
CA TYR A 78 5.57 0.98 -0.44
C TYR A 78 7.01 1.48 -0.28
N ILE A 79 7.38 1.94 0.90
CA ILE A 79 8.75 2.35 1.25
C ILE A 79 9.20 1.41 2.35
N THR A 80 10.35 0.77 2.23
CA THR A 80 10.82 -0.10 3.33
C THR A 80 11.26 0.76 4.51
N GLU A 81 11.27 0.16 5.71
CA GLU A 81 11.82 0.85 6.88
C GLU A 81 13.27 1.29 6.65
N GLU A 82 14.09 0.46 5.99
CA GLU A 82 15.48 0.80 5.67
C GLU A 82 15.59 2.03 4.76
N GLU A 83 14.76 2.12 3.72
CA GLU A 83 14.74 3.28 2.82
C GLU A 83 14.29 4.54 3.55
N LEU A 84 13.24 4.44 4.37
CA LEU A 84 12.73 5.56 5.17
C LEU A 84 13.80 6.05 6.17
N GLN A 85 14.48 5.14 6.86
CA GLN A 85 15.57 5.46 7.78
C GLN A 85 16.76 6.08 7.05
N ALA A 86 17.08 5.64 5.82
CA ALA A 86 18.13 6.24 5.02
C ALA A 86 17.81 7.70 4.65
N VAL A 87 16.56 7.98 4.28
CA VAL A 87 16.08 9.35 4.02
C VAL A 87 16.12 10.19 5.29
N ALA A 88 15.63 9.67 6.42
CA ALA A 88 15.67 10.37 7.71
C ALA A 88 17.10 10.70 8.13
N LYS A 89 18.03 9.76 7.98
CA LYS A 89 19.46 9.97 8.26
C LYS A 89 20.05 11.07 7.39
N PHE A 90 19.73 11.10 6.10
CA PHE A 90 20.16 12.17 5.20
C PHE A 90 19.67 13.54 5.67
N ILE A 91 18.38 13.67 6.00
CA ILE A 91 17.80 14.93 6.50
C ILE A 91 18.49 15.38 7.80
N ASN A 92 18.63 14.47 8.76
CA ASN A 92 19.23 14.78 10.06
C ASN A 92 20.71 15.18 9.96
N GLN A 93 21.48 14.55 9.06
CA GLN A 93 22.89 14.87 8.87
C GLN A 93 23.11 16.19 8.13
N ARG A 94 22.25 16.53 7.17
CA ARG A 94 22.32 17.81 6.43
C ARG A 94 21.72 18.97 7.23
N GLY A 95 20.78 18.70 8.14
CA GLY A 95 20.04 19.71 8.89
C GLY A 95 19.01 20.42 8.02
N ARG A 96 19.42 21.45 7.26
CA ARG A 96 18.54 22.14 6.30
C ARG A 96 18.69 21.49 4.93
N VAL A 97 17.59 20.98 4.40
CA VAL A 97 17.54 20.32 3.09
C VAL A 97 16.55 21.06 2.21
N SER A 98 16.96 21.42 0.99
CA SER A 98 16.03 21.95 -0.01
C SER A 98 15.18 20.83 -0.63
N LEU A 99 14.01 21.17 -1.16
CA LEU A 99 13.15 20.18 -1.84
C LEU A 99 13.90 19.47 -2.98
N ASN A 100 14.72 20.21 -3.74
CA ASN A 100 15.49 19.64 -4.85
C ASN A 100 16.50 18.59 -4.36
N GLU A 101 17.22 18.87 -3.27
CA GLU A 101 18.14 17.90 -2.68
C GLU A 101 17.40 16.68 -2.14
N LEU A 102 16.25 16.89 -1.48
CA LEU A 102 15.44 15.78 -0.98
C LEU A 102 14.97 14.89 -2.13
N VAL A 103 14.47 15.46 -3.22
CA VAL A 103 14.04 14.70 -4.41
C VAL A 103 15.20 13.91 -5.01
N GLU A 104 16.36 14.55 -5.21
CA GLU A 104 17.53 13.89 -5.80
C GLU A 104 18.02 12.71 -4.94
N TYR A 105 18.09 12.90 -3.62
CA TYR A 105 18.52 11.84 -2.71
C TYR A 105 17.46 10.76 -2.52
N SER A 106 16.18 11.11 -2.43
CA SER A 106 15.09 10.14 -2.35
C SER A 106 15.06 9.22 -3.57
N ASN A 107 15.30 9.74 -4.78
CA ASN A 107 15.40 8.91 -5.99
C ASN A 107 16.57 7.91 -5.98
N LYS A 108 17.61 8.16 -5.17
CA LYS A 108 18.74 7.23 -4.99
C LYS A 108 18.50 6.22 -3.88
N LEU A 109 17.68 6.59 -2.90
CA LEU A 109 17.45 5.82 -1.68
C LEU A 109 16.21 4.94 -1.76
N ILE A 110 15.19 5.35 -2.53
CA ILE A 110 13.92 4.63 -2.68
C ILE A 110 13.90 3.99 -4.08
N SER A 111 13.88 2.67 -4.14
CA SER A 111 13.69 1.97 -5.42
C SER A 111 12.20 1.79 -5.71
N LEU A 112 11.78 2.04 -6.95
CA LEU A 112 10.42 1.76 -7.41
C LEU A 112 10.30 0.41 -8.10
N GLU A 113 11.40 -0.33 -8.23
CA GLU A 113 11.41 -1.64 -8.88
C GLU A 113 10.81 -2.71 -7.95
N SER A 114 9.92 -3.52 -8.51
CA SER A 114 9.40 -4.71 -7.84
C SER A 114 10.52 -5.72 -7.62
N ARG A 115 10.56 -6.34 -6.44
CA ARG A 115 11.43 -7.49 -6.21
C ARG A 115 10.64 -8.75 -6.62
N ALA A 116 11.01 -9.30 -7.78
CA ALA A 116 10.46 -10.57 -8.28
C ALA A 116 11.03 -11.77 -7.51
#